data_AF-A0A0H1BEI6-F1
#
_entry.id   AF-A0A0H1BEI6-F1
#
_cell.length_a   1.000
_cell.length_b   1.000
_cell.length_c   1.000
_cell.angle_alpha   90.00
_cell.angle_beta   90.00
_cell.angle_gamma   90.00
#
_symmetry.space_group_name_H-M   'P 1'
#
loop_
_entity.id
_entity.type
_entity.pdbx_description
1 polymer ?
#
loop_
_entity_poly.entity_id
_entity_poly.type
_entity_poly.pdbx_seq_one_letter_code
_entity_poly.pdbx_strand_id
1 'polypeptide(L)'
;MAAPPQPTGKKLFGREFYESLGSPKMILAPMVDRSEFAWRMLTRSFMDSNSPHPLLAYSPMFHARLFKKSPGYRLQHFEAT
;
A
#
# COMPACT_ATOMS: atom_id res chain seq x y z
N MET A 1 -22.56 -12.34 -21.45
CA MET A 1 -21.54 -11.75 -20.57
C MET A 1 -22.13 -11.72 -19.17
N ALA A 2 -21.51 -12.37 -18.18
CA ALA A 2 -22.03 -12.40 -16.81
C ALA A 2 -21.84 -11.04 -16.12
N ALA A 3 -22.83 -10.61 -15.34
CA ALA A 3 -22.73 -9.37 -14.57
C ALA A 3 -21.63 -9.47 -13.49
N PRO A 4 -20.92 -8.38 -13.18
CA PRO A 4 -19.90 -8.39 -12.14
C PRO A 4 -20.53 -8.72 -10.78
N PRO A 5 -19.81 -9.47 -9.91
CA PRO A 5 -20.31 -9.80 -8.59
C PRO A 5 -20.51 -8.53 -7.76
N GLN A 6 -21.71 -8.41 -7.16
CA GLN A 6 -22.03 -7.25 -6.32
C GLN A 6 -21.28 -7.34 -4.98
N PRO A 7 -20.71 -6.23 -4.49
CA PRO A 7 -19.99 -6.23 -3.22
C PRO A 7 -20.96 -6.53 -2.07
N THR A 8 -20.66 -7.58 -1.30
CA THR A 8 -21.52 -8.10 -0.22
C THR A 8 -21.33 -7.38 1.12
N GLY A 9 -20.41 -6.42 1.22
CA GLY A 9 -20.05 -5.73 2.46
C GLY A 9 -20.47 -4.25 2.50
N LYS A 10 -20.78 -3.74 3.70
CA LYS A 10 -20.93 -2.29 3.95
C LYS A 10 -19.63 -1.59 3.53
N LYS A 11 -19.72 -0.65 2.59
CA LYS A 11 -18.59 0.19 2.20
C LYS A 11 -18.26 1.14 3.36
N LEU A 12 -17.06 1.00 3.92
CA LEU A 12 -16.56 1.89 4.97
C LEU A 12 -16.09 3.20 4.35
N PHE A 13 -16.31 4.31 5.05
CA PHE A 13 -15.90 5.65 4.63
C PHE A 13 -15.18 6.40 5.74
N GLY A 14 -14.30 7.33 5.36
CA GLY A 14 -13.67 8.29 6.26
C GLY A 14 -13.09 7.65 7.52
N ARG A 15 -13.66 8.00 8.68
CA ARG A 15 -13.21 7.55 9.99
C ARG A 15 -13.40 6.05 10.21
N GLU A 16 -14.53 5.48 9.80
CA GLU A 16 -14.79 4.04 9.94
C GLU A 16 -13.74 3.22 9.16
N PHE A 17 -13.37 3.68 7.96
CA PHE A 17 -12.32 3.04 7.18
C PHE A 17 -10.95 3.16 7.87
N TYR A 18 -10.59 4.36 8.35
CA TYR A 18 -9.33 4.57 9.07
C TYR A 18 -9.20 3.69 10.32
N GLU A 19 -10.28 3.53 11.09
CA GLU A 19 -10.31 2.68 12.27
C GLU A 19 -10.17 1.20 11.91
N SER A 20 -10.77 0.77 10.80
CA SER A 20 -10.63 -0.61 10.29
C SER A 20 -9.18 -0.98 9.90
N LEU A 21 -8.32 0.02 9.65
CA LEU A 21 -6.89 -0.16 9.38
C LEU A 21 -6.03 -0.21 10.66
N GLY A 22 -6.64 -0.18 11.86
CA GLY A 22 -5.92 -0.13 13.14
C GLY A 22 -5.51 1.28 13.56
N SER A 23 -6.12 2.32 12.99
CA SER A 23 -5.84 3.73 13.31
C SER A 23 -4.34 4.08 13.25
N PRO A 24 -3.65 3.88 12.10
CA PRO A 24 -2.22 4.09 11.99
C PRO A 24 -1.84 5.54 12.32
N LYS A 25 -0.79 5.71 13.14
CA LYS A 25 -0.25 7.02 13.53
C LYS A 25 0.99 7.42 12.73
N MET A 26 1.74 6.43 12.28
CA MET A 26 2.93 6.61 11.45
C MET A 26 2.59 6.25 10.01
N ILE A 27 2.81 7.20 9.10
CA ILE A 27 2.50 7.07 7.68
C ILE A 27 3.77 7.33 6.88
N LEU A 28 4.26 6.31 6.19
CA LEU A 28 5.39 6.44 5.28
C LEU A 28 4.90 6.91 3.90
N ALA A 29 5.40 8.07 3.47
CA ALA A 29 5.03 8.69 2.20
C ALA A 29 5.48 7.85 0.98
N PRO A 30 4.75 7.95 -0.15
CA PRO A 30 5.21 7.39 -1.42
C PRO A 30 6.38 8.22 -1.96
N MET A 31 7.54 7.58 -2.17
CA MET A 31 8.73 8.22 -2.71
C MET A 31 9.33 7.35 -3.81
N VAL A 32 9.59 7.94 -4.98
CA VAL A 32 10.27 7.24 -6.07
C VAL A 32 11.74 7.00 -5.68
N ASP A 33 12.23 5.78 -5.87
CA ASP A 33 13.59 5.31 -5.52
C ASP A 33 13.93 5.39 -4.02
N ARG A 34 12.90 5.51 -3.16
CA ARG A 34 13.03 5.73 -1.71
C ARG A 34 11.93 5.09 -0.87
N SER A 35 10.98 4.36 -1.46
CA SER A 35 9.91 3.66 -0.72
C SER A 35 9.64 2.25 -1.26
N GLU A 36 10.67 1.62 -1.80
CA GLU A 36 10.67 0.26 -2.34
C GLU A 36 10.36 -0.75 -1.22
N PHE A 37 10.12 -2.01 -1.58
CA PHE A 37 9.74 -3.04 -0.62
C PHE A 37 10.73 -3.17 0.55
N ALA A 38 12.04 -3.24 0.26
CA ALA A 38 13.08 -3.32 1.28
C ALA A 38 13.03 -2.14 2.27
N TRP A 39 12.84 -0.91 1.78
CA TRP A 39 12.74 0.27 2.65
C TRP A 39 11.51 0.22 3.56
N ARG A 40 10.37 -0.26 3.06
CA ARG A 40 9.16 -0.45 3.87
C ARG A 40 9.33 -1.53 4.93
N MET A 41 10.06 -2.61 4.62
CA MET A 41 10.38 -3.66 5.59
C MET A 41 11.35 -3.18 6.65
N LEU A 42 12.40 -2.44 6.25
CA LEU A 42 13.34 -1.81 7.17
C LEU A 42 12.66 -0.81 8.10
N THR A 43 11.78 0.05 7.56
CA THR A 43 11.02 1.00 8.38
C THR A 43 10.15 0.26 9.39
N ARG A 44 9.52 -0.85 8.99
CA ARG A 44 8.72 -1.70 9.88
C ARG A 44 9.54 -2.35 10.98
N SER A 45 10.81 -2.73 10.74
CA SER A 45 11.65 -3.36 11.77
C SER A 45 12.04 -2.42 12.90
N PHE A 46 11.93 -1.10 12.71
CA PHE A 46 12.11 -0.11 13.78
C PHE A 46 10.84 0.19 14.58
N MET A 47 9.69 -0.36 14.17
CA MET A 47 8.43 -0.19 14.90
C MET A 47 8.35 -1.18 16.07
N ASP A 48 7.79 -0.76 17.19
CA ASP A 48 7.48 -1.66 18.31
C ASP A 48 6.43 -2.69 17.89
N SER A 49 6.76 -3.98 18.03
CA SER A 49 5.85 -5.09 17.72
C SER A 49 4.60 -5.13 18.60
N ASN A 50 4.66 -4.51 19.79
CA ASN A 50 3.53 -4.40 20.70
C ASN A 50 2.73 -3.09 20.50
N SER A 51 3.14 -2.23 19.56
CA SER A 51 2.41 -1.00 19.26
C SER A 51 0.99 -1.34 18.80
N PRO A 52 -0.06 -0.75 19.41
CA PRO A 52 -1.43 -0.93 18.94
C PRO A 52 -1.68 -0.25 17.58
N HIS A 53 -0.76 0.60 17.12
CA HIS A 53 -0.86 1.33 15.88
C HIS A 53 0.12 0.77 14.84
N PRO A 54 -0.38 0.21 13.72
CA PRO A 54 0.46 -0.28 12.66
C PRO A 54 1.10 0.86 11.85
N LEU A 55 2.22 0.55 11.20
CA LEU A 55 2.79 1.40 10.15
C LEU A 55 1.94 1.31 8.88
N LEU A 56 1.40 2.44 8.43
CA LEU A 56 0.83 2.58 7.10
C LEU A 56 1.95 3.01 6.13
N ALA A 57 2.11 2.31 5.03
CA ALA A 57 3.13 2.62 4.04
C ALA A 57 2.55 2.55 2.63
N TYR A 58 2.92 3.52 1.79
CA TYR A 58 2.59 3.51 0.37
C TYR A 58 3.71 2.89 -0.44
N SER A 59 3.37 2.28 -1.59
CA SER A 59 4.35 1.93 -2.61
C SER A 59 4.96 3.21 -3.23
N PRO A 60 6.07 3.10 -3.98
CA PRO A 60 6.51 4.17 -4.85
C PRO A 60 5.40 4.59 -5.82
N MET A 61 5.50 5.83 -6.31
CA MET A 61 4.56 6.32 -7.33
C MET A 61 4.82 5.61 -8.67
N PHE A 62 3.78 4.98 -9.23
CA PHE A 62 3.87 4.32 -10.53
C PHE A 62 3.14 5.10 -11.62
N HIS A 63 3.78 5.23 -12.77
CA HIS A 63 3.13 5.79 -13.96
C HIS A 63 2.14 4.77 -14.54
N ALA A 64 0.83 4.97 -14.34
CA ALA A 64 -0.23 4.01 -14.70
C ALA A 64 -0.15 3.48 -16.14
N ARG A 65 0.08 4.35 -17.13
CA ARG A 65 0.22 3.95 -18.55
C ARG A 65 1.43 3.03 -18.79
N LEU A 66 2.60 3.34 -18.23
CA LEU A 66 3.81 2.53 -18.37
C LEU A 66 3.67 1.21 -17.61
N PHE A 67 3.12 1.25 -16.40
CA PHE A 67 2.80 0.06 -15.61
C PHE A 67 1.88 -0.89 -16.38
N LYS A 68 0.87 -0.39 -17.08
CA LYS A 68 -0.03 -1.23 -17.91
C LYS A 68 0.65 -1.79 -19.16
N LYS A 69 1.45 -0.97 -19.86
CA LYS A 69 1.90 -1.29 -21.22
C LYS A 69 3.30 -1.90 -21.31
N SER A 70 4.18 -1.60 -20.35
CA SER A 70 5.58 -2.02 -20.37
C SER A 70 5.84 -3.05 -19.26
N PRO A 71 6.02 -4.34 -19.60
CA PRO A 71 6.45 -5.34 -18.65
C PRO A 71 7.78 -4.99 -17.99
N GLY A 72 8.73 -4.42 -18.74
CA GLY A 72 10.03 -3.99 -18.23
C GLY A 72 9.92 -2.91 -17.14
N TYR A 73 9.04 -1.92 -17.33
CA TYR A 73 8.77 -0.90 -16.31
C TYR A 73 8.25 -1.52 -15.00
N ARG A 74 7.38 -2.53 -15.08
CA ARG A 74 6.91 -3.23 -13.88
C ARG A 74 8.03 -4.01 -13.21
N LEU A 75 8.81 -4.76 -13.96
CA LEU A 75 9.91 -5.55 -13.39
C LEU A 75 10.98 -4.68 -12.73
N GLN A 76 11.25 -3.48 -13.26
CA GLN A 76 12.26 -2.58 -12.73
C GLN A 76 11.78 -1.75 -11.53
N HIS A 77 10.50 -1.37 -11.48
CA HIS A 77 10.00 -0.45 -10.46
C HIS A 77 9.09 -1.12 -9.42
N PHE A 78 8.56 -2.31 -9.69
CA PHE A 78 7.63 -3.00 -8.81
C PHE A 78 8.19 -4.35 -8.38
N GLU A 79 8.91 -4.34 -7.27
CA GLU A 79 9.31 -5.53 -6.53
C GLU A 79 8.27 -5.81 -5.44
N ALA A 80 7.60 -6.96 -5.55
CA ALA A 80 6.50 -7.34 -4.66
C ALA A 80 6.95 -8.06 -3.37
N THR A 81 8.20 -8.56 -3.35
CA THR A 81 8.79 -9.46 -2.36
C THR A 81 10.21 -9.02 -2.06
#